data_AF-A0A0S8IX52-F1
#
_entry.id   AF-A0A0S8IX52-F1
#
_cell.length_a   1.000
_cell.length_b   1.000
_cell.length_c   1.000
_cell.angle_alpha   90.00
_cell.angle_beta   90.00
_cell.angle_gamma   90.00
#
_symmetry.space_group_name_H-M   'P 1'
#
loop_
_entity.id
_entity.type
_entity.pdbx_description
1 polymer ?
#
loop_
_entity_poly.entity_id
_entity_poly.type
_entity_poly.pdbx_seq_one_letter_code
_entity_poly.pdbx_strand_id
1 'polypeptide(L)'
;MPFQRKVVFACAFLLLVDFTIYFLTLAPGVQFIDSGELAVVCQRLGIAHPTGYPLYTLLGRLFSLLPLEDTIFRMSFMSLLFTCFASVALFFLLLALGQNLAKRRGELSTILIWSALLATLIFSFTPTLWSCATSNEVYSLNVLFYALIILLILLWRNSRKELVTERILYLLIFIYALSFGNHMSTILLLPAILFILIITYGKAFFRWRRIIPLLILFLLGLSIYLFLPIRSSQNPIMDWGNPESWATFKRHVTGWQYQVWMFAQSAQELGRNFQNFIKLFFQQFPLYLLPLSLLGMFRLFVHDRRVLAFFLILFLANILYGINYSIPDIDSYFLGSFIVNAIFIGVGLHFLFQMIENSTIRKRLSCVIIIFFILLPLILLKKNYFEADRSRNYLAYDFASNIMRSVTKDAIILTNVWDHYSPWLYLRFIELKRPDVVYLDVELCRRSWYFDYIKQSHGDLHRKSQGEIERFLKEVHPFENRQPFNPQIIERAYVNMLNSFLFKNFKSKPLYDDMTGETKFGKMYLKIPEGMVFSLEDSLKYHPYDFPDFELGGVLDQSMFKDDRTLFNLKRYPFMIDLRIKYLLHFKQEEEADALFRKYEALLSEPIQ
;
A
#
# COMPACT_ATOMS: atom_id res chain seq x y z
N MET A 1 -19.94 -33.45 -16.25
CA MET A 1 -20.82 -32.26 -16.03
C MET A 1 -21.11 -31.92 -14.55
N PRO A 2 -21.36 -32.86 -13.61
CA PRO A 2 -21.70 -32.52 -12.21
C PRO A 2 -20.57 -31.82 -11.43
N PHE A 3 -19.31 -32.12 -11.78
CA PHE A 3 -18.16 -31.61 -11.06
C PHE A 3 -17.74 -30.18 -11.49
N GLN A 4 -17.94 -29.84 -12.76
CA GLN A 4 -17.86 -28.45 -13.22
C GLN A 4 -18.84 -27.57 -12.45
N ARG A 5 -20.04 -28.08 -12.15
CA ARG A 5 -21.00 -27.37 -11.28
C ARG A 5 -20.47 -27.15 -9.86
N LYS A 6 -19.75 -28.12 -9.27
CA LYS A 6 -19.14 -27.95 -7.93
C LYS A 6 -18.02 -26.92 -7.92
N VAL A 7 -17.15 -26.91 -8.95
CA VAL A 7 -16.08 -25.90 -9.08
C VAL A 7 -16.70 -24.51 -9.25
N VAL A 8 -17.69 -24.39 -10.13
CA VAL A 8 -18.41 -23.13 -10.36
C VAL A 8 -19.11 -22.67 -9.09
N PHE A 9 -19.79 -23.57 -8.37
CA PHE A 9 -20.44 -23.27 -7.10
C PHE A 9 -19.44 -22.80 -6.04
N ALA A 10 -18.33 -23.51 -5.84
CA ALA A 10 -17.32 -23.13 -4.86
C ALA A 10 -16.66 -21.79 -5.21
N CYS A 11 -16.40 -21.53 -6.49
CA CYS A 11 -15.89 -20.26 -6.97
C CYS A 11 -16.89 -19.12 -6.74
N ALA A 12 -18.17 -19.32 -7.09
CA ALA A 12 -19.22 -18.34 -6.87
C ALA A 12 -19.45 -18.07 -5.38
N PHE A 13 -19.42 -19.11 -4.54
CA PHE A 13 -19.51 -18.99 -3.09
C PHE A 13 -18.33 -18.20 -2.52
N LEU A 14 -17.10 -18.53 -2.91
CA LEU A 14 -15.90 -17.78 -2.53
C LEU A 14 -16.04 -16.30 -2.89
N LEU A 15 -16.37 -16.01 -4.15
CA LEU A 15 -16.51 -14.65 -4.65
C LEU A 15 -17.58 -13.88 -3.86
N LEU A 16 -18.74 -14.50 -3.61
CA LEU A 16 -19.83 -13.88 -2.88
C LEU A 16 -19.43 -13.58 -1.43
N VAL A 17 -18.79 -14.53 -0.74
CA VAL A 17 -18.34 -14.36 0.64
C VAL A 17 -17.28 -13.28 0.74
N ASP A 18 -16.19 -13.37 -0.04
CA ASP A 18 -15.11 -12.39 -0.02
C ASP A 18 -15.64 -10.99 -0.37
N PHE A 19 -16.43 -10.88 -1.44
CA PHE A 19 -17.03 -9.61 -1.86
C PHE A 19 -17.89 -9.02 -0.74
N THR A 20 -18.77 -9.81 -0.14
CA THR A 20 -19.67 -9.32 0.91
C THR A 20 -18.89 -8.84 2.12
N ILE A 21 -17.94 -9.63 2.61
CA ILE A 21 -17.16 -9.28 3.80
C ILE A 21 -16.31 -8.04 3.56
N TYR A 22 -15.58 -7.97 2.44
CA TYR A 22 -14.76 -6.80 2.11
C TYR A 22 -15.61 -5.55 1.85
N PHE A 23 -16.79 -5.71 1.25
CA PHE A 23 -17.68 -4.58 0.99
C PHE A 23 -18.25 -4.00 2.29
N LEU A 24 -18.67 -4.87 3.22
CA LEU A 24 -19.18 -4.44 4.53
C LEU A 24 -18.12 -3.78 5.42
N THR A 25 -16.84 -3.98 5.11
CA THR A 25 -15.70 -3.44 5.88
C THR A 25 -14.90 -2.38 5.11
N LEU A 26 -15.38 -1.97 3.94
CA LEU A 26 -14.71 -1.04 3.03
C LEU A 26 -14.59 0.35 3.63
N ALA A 27 -13.44 1.01 3.50
CA ALA A 27 -13.28 2.38 3.96
C ALA A 27 -14.22 3.35 3.22
N PRO A 28 -14.97 4.21 3.94
CA PRO A 28 -15.93 5.12 3.34
C PRO A 28 -15.29 6.40 2.79
N GLY A 29 -14.04 6.68 3.12
CA GLY A 29 -13.32 7.89 2.73
C GLY A 29 -11.83 7.65 2.53
N VAL A 30 -11.12 8.70 2.12
CA VAL A 30 -9.66 8.66 1.94
C VAL A 30 -8.99 8.21 3.23
N GLN A 31 -7.99 7.34 3.11
CA GLN A 31 -7.25 6.78 4.24
C GLN A 31 -5.87 7.46 4.36
N PHE A 32 -5.11 7.10 5.40
CA PHE A 32 -3.73 7.56 5.57
C PHE A 32 -2.81 7.03 4.45
N ILE A 33 -1.53 7.38 4.54
CA ILE A 33 -0.49 6.94 3.59
C ILE A 33 -0.76 7.46 2.17
N ASP A 34 -0.74 6.62 1.15
CA ASP A 34 -0.75 7.02 -0.26
C ASP A 34 -2.16 7.12 -0.85
N SER A 35 -3.20 6.80 -0.04
CA SER A 35 -4.59 6.73 -0.49
C SER A 35 -5.05 7.98 -1.24
N GLY A 36 -4.78 9.18 -0.73
CA GLY A 36 -5.19 10.43 -1.38
C GLY A 36 -4.40 10.74 -2.65
N GLU A 37 -3.08 10.53 -2.62
CA GLU A 37 -2.20 10.66 -3.79
C GLU A 37 -2.64 9.73 -4.93
N LEU A 38 -2.81 8.44 -4.64
CA LEU A 38 -3.20 7.42 -5.61
C LEU A 38 -4.58 7.72 -6.21
N ALA A 39 -5.53 8.20 -5.42
CA ALA A 39 -6.84 8.61 -5.92
C ALA A 39 -6.73 9.75 -6.94
N VAL A 40 -5.94 10.79 -6.65
CA VAL A 40 -5.72 11.91 -7.56
C VAL A 40 -5.00 11.46 -8.83
N VAL A 41 -3.95 10.64 -8.69
CA VAL A 41 -3.19 10.09 -9.82
C VAL A 41 -4.10 9.30 -10.76
N CYS A 42 -4.94 8.40 -10.24
CA CYS A 42 -5.89 7.64 -11.03
C CYS A 42 -6.94 8.53 -11.71
N GLN A 43 -7.54 9.48 -10.97
CA GLN A 43 -8.57 10.37 -11.51
C GLN A 43 -8.04 11.32 -12.59
N ARG A 44 -6.83 11.86 -12.41
CA ARG A 44 -6.24 12.91 -13.26
C ARG A 44 -5.20 12.39 -14.26
N LEU A 45 -4.97 11.07 -14.29
CA LEU A 45 -3.88 10.43 -15.02
C LEU A 45 -2.53 11.09 -14.66
N GLY A 46 -2.22 11.20 -13.37
CA GLY A 46 -0.93 11.71 -12.89
C GLY A 46 0.19 10.67 -12.98
N ILE A 47 1.32 11.02 -12.40
CA ILE A 47 2.43 10.10 -12.10
C ILE A 47 2.55 10.03 -10.59
N ALA A 48 2.34 8.82 -10.05
CA ALA A 48 2.49 8.53 -8.63
C ALA A 48 3.96 8.54 -8.21
N HIS A 49 4.18 8.54 -6.91
CA HIS A 49 5.50 8.34 -6.34
C HIS A 49 6.20 7.09 -6.92
N PRO A 50 7.55 7.08 -6.97
CA PRO A 50 8.27 6.00 -7.62
C PRO A 50 7.96 4.64 -7.00
N THR A 51 7.71 3.60 -7.79
CA THR A 51 8.14 3.47 -9.20
C THR A 51 7.13 3.93 -10.27
N GLY A 52 6.06 4.64 -9.87
CA GLY A 52 5.16 5.39 -10.78
C GLY A 52 3.88 4.67 -11.21
N TYR A 53 3.80 3.36 -10.95
CA TYR A 53 2.60 2.52 -11.07
C TYR A 53 1.71 2.75 -12.33
N PRO A 54 2.29 2.83 -13.55
CA PRO A 54 1.55 3.21 -14.76
C PRO A 54 0.34 2.32 -15.06
N LEU A 55 0.41 1.02 -14.77
CA LEU A 55 -0.72 0.11 -14.96
C LEU A 55 -1.83 0.37 -13.94
N TYR A 56 -1.46 0.55 -12.67
CA TYR A 56 -2.41 0.88 -11.61
C TYR A 56 -3.14 2.18 -11.92
N THR A 57 -2.41 3.22 -12.35
CA THR A 57 -2.97 4.51 -12.75
C THR A 57 -3.97 4.38 -13.90
N LEU A 58 -3.64 3.62 -14.94
CA LEU A 58 -4.51 3.44 -16.10
C LEU A 58 -5.78 2.63 -15.76
N LEU A 59 -5.65 1.56 -14.97
CA LEU A 59 -6.81 0.79 -14.50
C LEU A 59 -7.67 1.62 -13.54
N GLY A 60 -7.04 2.33 -12.61
CA GLY A 60 -7.73 3.27 -11.71
C GLY A 60 -8.47 4.35 -12.47
N ARG A 61 -7.91 4.88 -13.57
CA ARG A 61 -8.65 5.80 -14.44
C ARG A 61 -9.92 5.17 -14.98
N LEU A 62 -9.88 3.91 -15.44
CA LEU A 62 -11.09 3.22 -15.93
C LEU A 62 -12.13 3.06 -14.81
N PHE A 63 -11.71 2.66 -13.61
CA PHE A 63 -12.60 2.55 -12.45
C PHE A 63 -13.18 3.89 -12.01
N SER A 64 -12.40 4.97 -12.13
CA SER A 64 -12.84 6.32 -11.76
C SER A 64 -14.00 6.83 -12.63
N LEU A 65 -14.19 6.24 -13.81
CA LEU A 65 -15.27 6.57 -14.75
C LEU A 65 -16.56 5.78 -14.48
N LEU A 66 -16.56 4.82 -13.55
CA LEU A 66 -17.77 4.07 -13.21
C LEU A 66 -18.81 5.00 -12.58
N PRO A 67 -20.11 4.85 -12.91
CA PRO A 67 -21.18 5.66 -12.35
C PRO A 67 -21.61 5.16 -10.96
N LEU A 68 -20.63 5.01 -10.06
CA LEU A 68 -20.84 4.68 -8.64
C LEU A 68 -20.67 5.95 -7.79
N GLU A 69 -20.51 5.82 -6.47
CA GLU A 69 -20.35 6.92 -5.49
C GLU A 69 -19.16 7.86 -5.79
N ASP A 70 -18.49 8.43 -4.79
CA ASP A 70 -17.36 9.33 -5.04
C ASP A 70 -16.12 8.61 -5.62
N THR A 71 -15.09 9.39 -5.96
CA THR A 71 -13.87 8.83 -6.55
C THR A 71 -13.16 7.89 -5.58
N ILE A 72 -13.10 8.18 -4.28
CA ILE A 72 -12.36 7.34 -3.35
C ILE A 72 -13.04 5.98 -3.15
N PHE A 73 -14.36 5.96 -3.06
CA PHE A 73 -15.15 4.72 -3.02
C PHE A 73 -14.87 3.86 -4.25
N ARG A 74 -14.86 4.44 -5.46
CA ARG A 74 -14.55 3.71 -6.71
C ARG A 74 -13.15 3.11 -6.69
N MET A 75 -12.18 3.80 -6.09
CA MET A 75 -10.81 3.29 -5.98
C MET A 75 -10.70 2.16 -4.94
N SER A 76 -11.35 2.30 -3.79
CA SER A 76 -11.42 1.22 -2.79
C SER A 76 -12.17 0.00 -3.34
N PHE A 77 -13.23 0.22 -4.11
CA PHE A 77 -13.98 -0.84 -4.80
C PHE A 77 -13.12 -1.57 -5.84
N MET A 78 -12.25 -0.86 -6.56
CA MET A 78 -11.25 -1.48 -7.44
C MET A 78 -10.34 -2.43 -6.67
N SER A 79 -9.80 -1.98 -5.53
CA SER A 79 -8.94 -2.79 -4.67
C SER A 79 -9.66 -4.03 -4.12
N LEU A 80 -10.91 -3.88 -3.67
CA LEU A 80 -11.78 -4.99 -3.27
C LEU A 80 -11.91 -6.04 -4.39
N LEU A 81 -12.21 -5.61 -5.62
CA LEU A 81 -12.40 -6.53 -6.74
C LEU A 81 -11.10 -7.25 -7.12
N PHE A 82 -9.97 -6.55 -7.14
CA PHE A 82 -8.68 -7.20 -7.39
C PHE A 82 -8.33 -8.23 -6.33
N THR A 83 -8.62 -7.96 -5.05
CA THR A 83 -8.42 -8.94 -3.98
C THR A 83 -9.34 -10.14 -4.13
N CYS A 84 -10.62 -9.94 -4.48
CA CYS A 84 -11.54 -11.05 -4.80
C CYS A 84 -11.02 -11.91 -5.97
N PHE A 85 -10.52 -11.29 -7.04
CA PHE A 85 -9.91 -12.02 -8.15
C PHE A 85 -8.60 -12.71 -7.76
N ALA A 86 -7.83 -12.15 -6.84
CA ALA A 86 -6.65 -12.80 -6.29
C ALA A 86 -7.03 -14.09 -5.54
N SER A 87 -8.09 -14.07 -4.71
CA SER A 87 -8.63 -15.25 -4.05
C SER A 87 -9.06 -16.31 -5.07
N VAL A 88 -9.77 -15.91 -6.14
CA VAL A 88 -10.18 -16.83 -7.22
C VAL A 88 -8.95 -17.43 -7.93
N ALA A 89 -7.94 -16.63 -8.23
CA ALA A 89 -6.69 -17.12 -8.83
C ALA A 89 -5.97 -18.12 -7.91
N LEU A 90 -5.92 -17.85 -6.59
CA LEU A 90 -5.36 -18.77 -5.59
C LEU A 90 -6.18 -20.07 -5.51
N PHE A 91 -7.51 -19.99 -5.55
CA PHE A 91 -8.38 -21.17 -5.57
C PHE A 91 -8.05 -22.07 -6.78
N PHE A 92 -7.97 -21.50 -7.99
CA PHE A 92 -7.60 -22.27 -9.19
C PHE A 92 -6.16 -22.78 -9.15
N LEU A 93 -5.23 -22.02 -8.55
CA LEU A 93 -3.85 -22.46 -8.30
C LEU A 93 -3.83 -23.71 -7.44
N LEU A 94 -4.56 -23.73 -6.33
CA LEU A 94 -4.66 -24.89 -5.43
C LEU A 94 -5.31 -26.10 -6.10
N LEU A 95 -6.35 -25.89 -6.92
CA LEU A 95 -6.94 -26.96 -7.73
C LEU A 95 -5.91 -27.55 -8.71
N ALA A 96 -5.20 -26.70 -9.45
CA ALA A 96 -4.18 -27.14 -10.40
C ALA A 96 -3.08 -27.91 -9.67
N LEU A 97 -2.56 -27.37 -8.55
CA LEU A 97 -1.49 -28.01 -7.78
C LEU A 97 -1.93 -29.38 -7.22
N GLY A 98 -3.12 -29.45 -6.61
CA GLY A 98 -3.65 -30.69 -6.03
C GLY A 98 -3.92 -31.78 -7.06
N GLN A 99 -4.41 -31.44 -8.25
CA GLN A 99 -4.59 -32.40 -9.35
C GLN A 99 -3.28 -33.11 -9.71
N ASN A 100 -2.18 -32.36 -9.82
CA ASN A 100 -0.89 -32.95 -10.17
C ASN A 100 -0.37 -33.87 -9.07
N LEU A 101 -0.50 -33.44 -7.81
CA LEU A 101 -0.06 -34.23 -6.65
C LEU A 101 -0.84 -35.54 -6.51
N ALA A 102 -2.12 -35.54 -6.88
CA ALA A 102 -2.94 -36.74 -6.90
C ALA A 102 -2.59 -37.69 -8.07
N LYS A 103 -1.79 -37.26 -9.06
CA LYS A 103 -1.53 -37.95 -10.33
C LYS A 103 -2.80 -38.42 -11.04
N ARG A 104 -3.97 -37.88 -10.68
CA ARG A 104 -5.27 -38.25 -11.25
C ARG A 104 -5.43 -37.54 -12.58
N ARG A 105 -5.61 -38.32 -13.65
CA ARG A 105 -6.09 -37.80 -14.94
C ARG A 105 -7.62 -37.89 -14.93
N GLY A 106 -8.30 -36.77 -15.15
CA GLY A 106 -9.77 -36.74 -15.23
C GLY A 106 -10.39 -35.86 -14.16
N GLU A 107 -11.48 -36.34 -13.56
CA GLU A 107 -12.34 -35.54 -12.68
C GLU A 107 -11.63 -35.12 -11.38
N LEU A 108 -11.75 -33.84 -11.03
CA LEU A 108 -11.33 -33.29 -9.75
C LEU A 108 -12.06 -34.02 -8.60
N SER A 109 -11.40 -34.22 -7.45
CA SER A 109 -12.05 -34.81 -6.29
C SER A 109 -12.81 -33.74 -5.49
N THR A 110 -13.97 -34.11 -4.94
CA THR A 110 -14.80 -33.18 -4.12
C THR A 110 -13.97 -32.62 -2.95
N ILE A 111 -13.13 -33.46 -2.35
CA ILE A 111 -12.20 -33.07 -1.29
C ILE A 111 -11.22 -31.99 -1.76
N LEU A 112 -10.66 -32.09 -2.97
CA LEU A 112 -9.75 -31.07 -3.50
C LEU A 112 -10.44 -29.71 -3.66
N ILE A 113 -11.68 -29.67 -4.17
CA ILE A 113 -12.44 -28.42 -4.22
C ILE A 113 -12.55 -27.80 -2.83
N TRP A 114 -13.04 -28.56 -1.86
CA TRP A 114 -13.31 -28.01 -0.53
C TRP A 114 -12.02 -27.64 0.21
N SER A 115 -10.94 -28.41 0.08
CA SER A 115 -9.64 -28.03 0.64
C SER A 115 -9.10 -26.75 0.01
N ALA A 116 -9.23 -26.59 -1.31
CA ALA A 116 -8.84 -25.36 -1.99
C ALA A 116 -9.68 -24.17 -1.52
N LEU A 117 -11.01 -24.33 -1.44
CA LEU A 117 -11.92 -23.29 -0.97
C LEU A 117 -11.58 -22.85 0.46
N LEU A 118 -11.42 -23.79 1.39
CA LEU A 118 -11.11 -23.50 2.79
C LEU A 118 -9.77 -22.79 2.96
N ALA A 119 -8.74 -23.24 2.24
CA ALA A 119 -7.43 -22.60 2.28
C ALA A 119 -7.43 -21.19 1.69
N THR A 120 -8.20 -20.97 0.62
CA THR A 120 -8.38 -19.63 0.06
C THR A 120 -9.12 -18.73 1.05
N LEU A 121 -10.22 -19.17 1.66
CA LEU A 121 -10.93 -18.38 2.69
C LEU A 121 -10.05 -18.08 3.92
N ILE A 122 -9.19 -19.02 4.32
CA ILE A 122 -8.19 -18.77 5.37
C ILE A 122 -7.28 -17.61 4.97
N PHE A 123 -6.84 -17.54 3.71
CA PHE A 123 -6.01 -16.44 3.21
C PHE A 123 -6.80 -15.12 3.07
N SER A 124 -8.03 -15.18 2.54
CA SER A 124 -8.95 -14.03 2.43
C SER A 124 -9.12 -13.30 3.77
N PHE A 125 -9.23 -14.04 4.87
CA PHE A 125 -9.44 -13.46 6.18
C PHE A 125 -8.15 -13.17 6.97
N THR A 126 -6.98 -13.20 6.33
CA THR A 126 -5.73 -12.71 6.96
C THR A 126 -5.70 -11.18 7.02
N PRO A 127 -5.21 -10.55 8.10
CA PRO A 127 -5.28 -9.09 8.28
C PRO A 127 -4.67 -8.27 7.14
N THR A 128 -3.50 -8.66 6.62
CA THR A 128 -2.79 -7.87 5.59
C THR A 128 -3.45 -7.99 4.21
N LEU A 129 -4.03 -9.15 3.87
CA LEU A 129 -4.79 -9.24 2.62
C LEU A 129 -6.11 -8.47 2.72
N TRP A 130 -6.76 -8.51 3.89
CA TRP A 130 -8.01 -7.81 4.13
C TRP A 130 -7.80 -6.29 4.08
N SER A 131 -6.73 -5.75 4.66
CA SER A 131 -6.40 -4.32 4.57
C SER A 131 -6.20 -3.84 3.14
N CYS A 132 -5.63 -4.68 2.26
CA CYS A 132 -5.51 -4.40 0.83
C CYS A 132 -6.86 -4.35 0.11
N ALA A 133 -7.90 -5.02 0.63
CA ALA A 133 -9.24 -5.02 0.03
C ALA A 133 -10.08 -3.81 0.45
N THR A 134 -9.82 -3.23 1.63
CA THR A 134 -10.68 -2.22 2.25
C THR A 134 -10.21 -0.77 2.03
N SER A 135 -9.11 -0.56 1.31
CA SER A 135 -8.58 0.77 0.96
C SER A 135 -7.91 0.76 -0.40
N ASN A 136 -7.88 1.90 -1.09
CA ASN A 136 -7.23 2.01 -2.39
C ASN A 136 -5.70 1.96 -2.26
N GLU A 137 -5.15 0.80 -2.60
CA GLU A 137 -3.70 0.56 -2.56
C GLU A 137 -3.24 -0.31 -3.73
N VAL A 138 -1.97 -0.18 -4.10
CA VAL A 138 -1.33 -0.92 -5.22
C VAL A 138 -1.18 -2.42 -4.92
N TYR A 139 -1.26 -2.81 -3.65
CA TYR A 139 -1.01 -4.18 -3.19
C TYR A 139 -2.12 -5.16 -3.56
N SER A 140 -3.38 -4.70 -3.64
CA SER A 140 -4.52 -5.53 -4.09
C SER A 140 -4.28 -6.17 -5.47
N LEU A 141 -3.92 -5.35 -6.45
CA LEU A 141 -3.55 -5.81 -7.80
C LEU A 141 -2.23 -6.59 -7.81
N ASN A 142 -1.30 -6.26 -6.91
CA ASN A 142 -0.03 -7.00 -6.78
C ASN A 142 -0.27 -8.46 -6.36
N VAL A 143 -1.14 -8.72 -5.39
CA VAL A 143 -1.46 -10.09 -4.95
C VAL A 143 -2.14 -10.88 -6.07
N LEU A 144 -3.03 -10.24 -6.85
CA LEU A 144 -3.62 -10.86 -8.04
C LEU A 144 -2.53 -11.28 -9.03
N PHE A 145 -1.53 -10.43 -9.31
CA PHE A 145 -0.42 -10.80 -10.17
C PHE A 145 0.39 -11.97 -9.62
N TYR A 146 0.74 -11.97 -8.33
CA TYR A 146 1.42 -13.10 -7.70
C TYR A 146 0.64 -14.41 -7.88
N ALA A 147 -0.66 -14.41 -7.54
CA ALA A 147 -1.51 -15.59 -7.68
C ALA A 147 -1.61 -16.06 -9.14
N LEU A 148 -1.81 -15.14 -10.08
CA LEU A 148 -1.98 -15.43 -11.49
C LEU A 148 -0.69 -15.94 -12.15
N ILE A 149 0.47 -15.33 -11.86
CA ILE A 149 1.76 -15.75 -12.40
C ILE A 149 2.14 -17.14 -11.87
N ILE A 150 1.92 -17.40 -10.58
CA ILE A 150 2.15 -18.74 -10.00
C ILE A 150 1.18 -19.76 -10.61
N LEU A 151 -0.10 -19.42 -10.80
CA LEU A 151 -1.06 -20.28 -11.48
C LEU A 151 -0.59 -20.62 -12.91
N LEU A 152 -0.20 -19.60 -13.69
CA LEU A 152 0.25 -19.78 -15.07
C LEU A 152 1.52 -20.63 -15.16
N ILE A 153 2.48 -20.46 -14.25
CA ILE A 153 3.71 -21.26 -14.30
C ILE A 153 3.46 -22.73 -13.96
N LEU A 154 2.52 -22.99 -13.05
CA LEU A 154 2.08 -24.35 -12.76
C LEU A 154 1.33 -24.93 -13.97
N LEU A 155 0.36 -24.22 -14.53
CA LEU A 155 -0.37 -24.67 -15.72
C LEU A 155 0.55 -24.94 -16.92
N TRP A 156 1.53 -24.06 -17.14
CA TRP A 156 2.57 -24.23 -18.15
C TRP A 156 3.32 -25.55 -17.93
N ARG A 157 3.83 -25.77 -16.71
CA ARG A 157 4.59 -26.97 -16.36
C ARG A 157 3.78 -28.27 -16.52
N ASN A 158 2.48 -28.22 -16.26
CA ASN A 158 1.61 -29.40 -16.31
C ASN A 158 1.07 -29.69 -17.71
N SER A 159 1.16 -28.71 -18.63
CA SER A 159 0.68 -28.84 -20.00
C SER A 159 1.59 -29.75 -20.81
N ARG A 160 0.98 -30.76 -21.47
CA ARG A 160 1.70 -31.78 -22.27
C ARG A 160 1.71 -31.51 -23.77
N LYS A 161 0.89 -30.57 -24.25
CA LYS A 161 0.80 -30.20 -25.66
C LYS A 161 1.67 -29.00 -25.92
N GLU A 162 2.73 -29.18 -26.72
CA GLU A 162 3.75 -28.16 -26.99
C GLU A 162 3.17 -26.79 -27.34
N LEU A 163 2.17 -26.73 -28.24
CA LEU A 163 1.52 -25.47 -28.63
C LEU A 163 0.77 -24.78 -27.48
N VAL A 164 0.11 -25.53 -26.61
CA VAL A 164 -0.62 -24.96 -25.45
C VAL A 164 0.38 -24.49 -24.39
N THR A 165 1.41 -25.30 -24.16
CA THR A 165 2.51 -24.99 -23.25
C THR A 165 3.18 -23.67 -23.63
N GLU A 166 3.59 -23.49 -24.90
CA GLU A 166 4.23 -22.24 -25.32
C GLU A 166 3.30 -21.02 -25.19
N ARG A 167 2.00 -21.15 -25.49
CA ARG A 167 1.03 -20.05 -25.30
C ARG A 167 0.89 -19.62 -23.84
N ILE A 168 0.87 -20.56 -22.90
CA ILE A 168 0.80 -20.24 -21.47
C ILE A 168 2.09 -19.55 -21.02
N LEU A 169 3.25 -20.00 -21.51
CA LEU A 169 4.52 -19.36 -21.20
C LEU A 169 4.58 -17.93 -21.75
N TYR A 170 4.07 -17.72 -22.95
CA TYR A 170 3.96 -16.40 -23.59
C TYR A 170 3.08 -15.46 -22.77
N LEU A 171 1.89 -15.93 -22.37
CA LEU A 171 0.99 -15.18 -21.50
C LEU A 171 1.63 -14.87 -20.14
N LEU A 172 2.31 -15.85 -19.54
CA LEU A 172 3.03 -15.69 -18.27
C LEU A 172 4.06 -14.57 -18.37
N ILE A 173 4.93 -14.59 -19.39
CA ILE A 173 6.01 -13.60 -19.52
C ILE A 173 5.44 -12.21 -19.80
N PHE A 174 4.39 -12.10 -20.61
CA PHE A 174 3.70 -10.83 -20.84
C PHE A 174 3.09 -10.29 -19.54
N ILE A 175 2.33 -11.11 -18.79
CA ILE A 175 1.70 -10.69 -17.52
C ILE A 175 2.75 -10.36 -16.47
N TYR A 176 3.85 -11.12 -16.41
CA TYR A 176 4.95 -10.86 -15.50
C TYR A 176 5.65 -9.52 -15.78
N ALA A 177 5.85 -9.18 -17.05
CA ALA A 177 6.37 -7.86 -17.41
C ALA A 177 5.37 -6.74 -17.10
N LEU A 178 4.09 -6.96 -17.42
CA LEU A 178 3.01 -6.00 -17.18
C LEU A 178 2.85 -5.70 -15.68
N SER A 179 3.05 -6.69 -14.81
CA SER A 179 2.93 -6.53 -13.37
C SER A 179 3.92 -5.54 -12.76
N PHE A 180 5.06 -5.29 -13.43
CA PHE A 180 6.02 -4.27 -12.98
C PHE A 180 5.38 -2.88 -13.01
N GLY A 181 4.51 -2.64 -14.00
CA GLY A 181 3.71 -1.42 -14.09
C GLY A 181 2.70 -1.23 -12.94
N ASN A 182 2.44 -2.24 -12.11
CA ASN A 182 1.65 -2.10 -10.88
C ASN A 182 2.53 -1.98 -9.64
N HIS A 183 3.51 -2.87 -9.46
CA HIS A 183 4.44 -2.80 -8.33
C HIS A 183 5.72 -3.59 -8.63
N MET A 184 6.88 -2.98 -8.38
CA MET A 184 8.18 -3.55 -8.71
C MET A 184 8.51 -4.81 -7.90
N SER A 185 7.89 -5.02 -6.73
CA SER A 185 8.17 -6.21 -5.90
C SER A 185 7.84 -7.54 -6.60
N THR A 186 7.02 -7.54 -7.65
CA THR A 186 6.83 -8.74 -8.49
C THR A 186 8.13 -9.28 -9.07
N ILE A 187 9.20 -8.47 -9.17
CA ILE A 187 10.55 -8.93 -9.52
C ILE A 187 11.04 -10.08 -8.62
N LEU A 188 10.55 -10.19 -7.39
CA LEU A 188 10.91 -11.24 -6.43
C LEU A 188 10.43 -12.65 -6.86
N LEU A 189 9.54 -12.73 -7.86
CA LEU A 189 9.19 -13.99 -8.53
C LEU A 189 10.31 -14.50 -9.46
N LEU A 190 11.20 -13.62 -9.94
CA LEU A 190 12.21 -13.94 -10.95
C LEU A 190 13.08 -15.15 -10.59
N PRO A 191 13.66 -15.25 -9.38
CA PRO A 191 14.53 -16.38 -9.05
C PRO A 191 13.78 -17.72 -9.10
N ALA A 192 12.53 -17.75 -8.64
CA ALA A 192 11.69 -18.95 -8.66
C ALA A 192 11.26 -19.31 -10.09
N ILE A 193 10.85 -18.33 -10.90
CA ILE A 193 10.49 -18.51 -12.32
C ILE A 193 11.68 -19.05 -13.11
N LEU A 194 12.86 -18.43 -12.99
CA LEU A 194 14.07 -18.89 -13.67
C LEU A 194 14.46 -20.29 -13.23
N PHE A 195 14.40 -20.58 -11.93
CA PHE A 195 14.66 -21.92 -11.40
C PHE A 195 13.78 -22.96 -12.09
N ILE A 196 12.45 -22.78 -12.11
CA ILE A 196 11.55 -23.78 -12.69
C ILE A 196 11.67 -23.88 -14.22
N LEU A 197 11.97 -22.79 -14.92
CA LEU A 197 12.22 -22.80 -16.37
C LEU A 197 13.51 -23.56 -16.71
N ILE A 198 14.60 -23.28 -16.00
CA ILE A 198 15.91 -23.91 -16.22
C ILE A 198 15.86 -25.40 -15.92
N ILE A 199 15.25 -25.84 -14.82
CA ILE A 199 15.19 -27.28 -14.49
C ILE A 199 14.26 -28.07 -15.42
N THR A 200 13.29 -27.40 -16.06
CA THR A 200 12.34 -28.03 -16.97
C THR A 200 12.91 -28.12 -18.39
N TYR A 201 13.47 -27.03 -18.91
CA TYR A 201 14.00 -26.98 -20.28
C TYR A 201 15.49 -27.30 -20.41
N GLY A 202 16.27 -27.24 -19.32
CA GLY A 202 17.71 -27.39 -19.36
C GLY A 202 18.38 -26.40 -20.33
N LYS A 203 19.41 -26.87 -21.06
CA LYS A 203 20.12 -26.07 -22.07
C LYS A 203 19.21 -25.55 -23.20
N ALA A 204 18.08 -26.21 -23.46
CA ALA A 204 17.15 -25.78 -24.51
C ALA A 204 16.46 -24.45 -24.17
N PHE A 205 16.42 -24.04 -22.89
CA PHE A 205 15.92 -22.74 -22.49
C PHE A 205 16.65 -21.59 -23.19
N PHE A 206 17.97 -21.72 -23.32
CA PHE A 206 18.85 -20.68 -23.86
C PHE A 206 18.91 -20.61 -25.38
N ARG A 207 18.07 -21.37 -26.10
CA ARG A 207 18.00 -21.30 -27.56
C ARG A 207 17.33 -20.00 -27.97
N TRP A 208 17.92 -19.28 -28.93
CA TRP A 208 17.39 -18.01 -29.44
C TRP A 208 15.93 -18.13 -29.95
N ARG A 209 15.56 -19.27 -30.55
CA ARG A 209 14.18 -19.55 -31.01
C ARG A 209 13.14 -19.49 -29.88
N ARG A 210 13.57 -19.71 -28.63
CA ARG A 210 12.73 -19.59 -27.43
C ARG A 210 12.89 -18.22 -26.78
N ILE A 211 14.12 -17.73 -26.62
CA ILE A 211 14.37 -16.44 -25.96
C ILE A 211 13.71 -15.27 -26.71
N ILE A 212 13.81 -15.23 -28.04
CA ILE A 212 13.33 -14.07 -28.82
C ILE A 212 11.83 -13.83 -28.62
N PRO A 213 10.92 -14.81 -28.79
CA PRO A 213 9.50 -14.61 -28.50
C PRO A 213 9.20 -14.17 -27.06
N LEU A 214 9.90 -14.76 -26.09
CA LEU A 214 9.73 -14.38 -24.68
C LEU A 214 10.18 -12.94 -24.44
N LEU A 215 11.31 -12.53 -25.01
CA LEU A 215 11.81 -11.17 -24.91
C LEU A 215 10.86 -10.16 -25.58
N ILE A 216 10.30 -10.48 -26.75
CA ILE A 216 9.32 -9.63 -27.43
C ILE A 216 8.09 -9.42 -26.53
N LEU A 217 7.55 -10.48 -25.95
CA LEU A 217 6.39 -10.40 -25.07
C LEU A 217 6.70 -9.71 -23.73
N PHE A 218 7.90 -9.90 -23.20
CA PHE A 218 8.38 -9.19 -22.03
C PHE A 218 8.48 -7.68 -22.31
N LEU A 219 9.08 -7.29 -23.43
CA LEU A 219 9.17 -5.89 -23.85
C LEU A 219 7.78 -5.29 -24.16
N LEU A 220 6.87 -6.09 -24.72
CA LEU A 220 5.49 -5.67 -24.95
C LEU A 220 4.77 -5.41 -23.63
N GLY A 221 4.93 -6.25 -22.61
CA GLY A 221 4.38 -5.99 -21.28
C GLY A 221 5.02 -4.76 -20.61
N LEU A 222 6.35 -4.61 -20.70
CA LEU A 222 7.08 -3.45 -20.19
C LEU A 222 6.76 -2.14 -20.92
N SER A 223 6.21 -2.20 -22.14
CA SER A 223 5.85 -1.00 -22.90
C SER A 223 4.83 -0.11 -22.15
N ILE A 224 4.14 -0.65 -21.13
CA ILE A 224 3.29 0.13 -20.22
C ILE A 224 4.05 1.30 -19.56
N TYR A 225 5.36 1.17 -19.34
CA TYR A 225 6.19 2.25 -18.78
C TYR A 225 6.38 3.44 -19.72
N LEU A 226 6.09 3.30 -21.02
CA LEU A 226 6.08 4.44 -21.94
C LEU A 226 5.04 5.48 -21.53
N PHE A 227 4.02 5.10 -20.75
CA PHE A 227 3.10 6.04 -20.12
C PHE A 227 3.82 7.15 -19.33
N LEU A 228 4.89 6.82 -18.58
CA LEU A 228 5.55 7.79 -17.70
C LEU A 228 6.18 8.97 -18.46
N PRO A 229 7.13 8.79 -19.40
CA PRO A 229 7.72 9.93 -20.11
C PRO A 229 6.70 10.65 -21.00
N ILE A 230 5.77 9.91 -21.62
CA ILE A 230 4.71 10.53 -22.43
C ILE A 230 3.84 11.42 -21.56
N ARG A 231 3.40 10.93 -20.40
CA ARG A 231 2.49 11.67 -19.54
C ARG A 231 3.17 12.86 -18.87
N SER A 232 4.42 12.70 -18.44
CA SER A 232 5.26 13.76 -17.84
C SER A 232 5.48 14.92 -18.82
N SER A 233 5.75 14.64 -20.11
CA SER A 233 5.88 15.68 -21.15
C SER A 233 4.62 16.57 -21.34
N GLN A 234 3.47 16.12 -20.84
CA GLN A 234 2.20 16.86 -20.86
C GLN A 234 1.96 17.65 -19.56
N ASN A 235 2.94 17.76 -18.67
CA ASN A 235 2.90 18.50 -17.41
C ASN A 235 1.66 18.17 -16.55
N PRO A 236 1.48 16.91 -16.11
CA PRO A 236 0.39 16.52 -15.22
C PRO A 236 0.43 17.33 -13.92
N ILE A 237 -0.72 17.52 -13.29
CA ILE A 237 -0.81 18.16 -11.96
C ILE A 237 0.07 17.43 -10.94
N MET A 238 0.08 16.09 -10.97
CA MET A 238 1.00 15.27 -10.19
C MET A 238 2.02 14.64 -11.12
N ASP A 239 3.26 15.10 -11.06
CA ASP A 239 4.35 14.62 -11.90
C ASP A 239 5.57 14.18 -11.07
N TRP A 240 5.38 13.17 -10.22
CA TRP A 240 6.44 12.70 -9.33
C TRP A 240 7.71 12.31 -10.08
N GLY A 241 8.83 12.94 -9.70
CA GLY A 241 10.13 12.65 -10.27
C GLY A 241 10.36 13.18 -11.69
N ASN A 242 9.37 13.81 -12.33
CA ASN A 242 9.41 14.30 -13.71
C ASN A 242 10.12 13.31 -14.66
N PRO A 243 9.57 12.10 -14.91
CA PRO A 243 10.22 11.04 -15.67
C PRO A 243 10.21 11.27 -17.20
N GLU A 244 10.23 12.52 -17.67
CA GLU A 244 10.26 12.87 -19.10
C GLU A 244 11.59 12.46 -19.78
N SER A 245 12.73 12.77 -19.17
CA SER A 245 14.06 12.46 -19.71
C SER A 245 14.48 11.02 -19.37
N TRP A 246 15.41 10.43 -20.14
CA TRP A 246 15.97 9.10 -19.79
C TRP A 246 16.56 9.05 -18.37
N ALA A 247 17.25 10.11 -17.95
CA ALA A 247 17.90 10.16 -16.64
C ALA A 247 16.88 10.20 -15.48
N THR A 248 15.83 11.01 -15.61
CA THR A 248 14.75 11.10 -14.61
C THR A 248 13.85 9.86 -14.65
N PHE A 249 13.51 9.35 -15.83
CA PHE A 249 12.80 8.09 -16.02
C PHE A 249 13.51 6.93 -15.32
N LYS A 250 14.82 6.76 -15.56
CA LYS A 250 15.61 5.71 -14.92
C LYS A 250 15.62 5.87 -13.39
N ARG A 251 15.81 7.09 -12.87
CA ARG A 251 15.77 7.36 -11.43
C ARG A 251 14.42 6.97 -10.83
N HIS A 252 13.33 7.33 -11.51
CA HIS A 252 11.98 7.05 -11.08
C HIS A 252 11.68 5.54 -11.08
N VAL A 253 11.84 4.86 -12.21
CA VAL A 253 11.50 3.42 -12.30
C VAL A 253 12.39 2.53 -11.44
N THR A 254 13.62 2.95 -11.13
CA THR A 254 14.51 2.19 -10.22
C THR A 254 14.25 2.46 -8.74
N GLY A 255 13.31 3.35 -8.40
CA GLY A 255 13.04 3.76 -7.02
C GLY A 255 14.27 4.37 -6.35
N TRP A 256 15.12 5.07 -7.12
CA TRP A 256 16.44 5.54 -6.64
C TRP A 256 16.37 6.28 -5.31
N GLN A 257 15.34 7.11 -5.11
CA GLN A 257 15.18 7.89 -3.89
C GLN A 257 14.90 7.04 -2.63
N TYR A 258 14.38 5.83 -2.79
CA TYR A 258 14.05 4.93 -1.68
C TYR A 258 15.23 4.02 -1.27
N GLN A 259 16.28 3.95 -2.10
CA GLN A 259 17.41 3.03 -1.89
C GLN A 259 18.17 3.28 -0.58
N VAL A 260 18.08 4.49 0.00
CA VAL A 260 18.69 4.81 1.30
C VAL A 260 18.11 3.97 2.45
N TRP A 261 16.87 3.52 2.33
CA TRP A 261 16.20 2.68 3.33
C TRP A 261 16.36 1.19 3.06
N MET A 262 17.14 0.81 2.05
CA MET A 262 17.21 -0.57 1.56
C MET A 262 18.63 -1.12 1.62
N PHE A 263 18.79 -2.36 2.09
CA PHE A 263 20.05 -3.12 2.08
C PHE A 263 21.24 -2.41 2.75
N ALA A 264 20.97 -1.48 3.67
CA ALA A 264 21.96 -0.72 4.42
C ALA A 264 21.84 -0.94 5.94
N GLN A 265 21.00 -1.89 6.36
CA GLN A 265 20.69 -2.17 7.75
C GLN A 265 21.86 -2.83 8.48
N SER A 266 22.05 -2.42 9.73
CA SER A 266 22.93 -3.12 10.67
C SER A 266 22.40 -4.52 11.00
N ALA A 267 23.25 -5.42 11.49
CA ALA A 267 22.85 -6.76 11.93
C ALA A 267 21.75 -6.73 13.01
N GLN A 268 21.77 -5.72 13.88
CA GLN A 268 20.75 -5.53 14.92
C GLN A 268 19.39 -5.11 14.33
N GLU A 269 19.39 -4.23 13.32
CA GLU A 269 18.17 -3.84 12.59
C GLU A 269 17.59 -5.02 11.82
N LEU A 270 18.42 -5.80 11.13
CA LEU A 270 18.01 -7.04 10.47
C LEU A 270 17.35 -8.01 11.46
N GLY A 271 17.92 -8.17 12.66
CA GLY A 271 17.33 -8.98 13.72
C GLY A 271 15.95 -8.48 14.17
N ARG A 272 15.79 -7.16 14.35
CA ARG A 272 14.49 -6.54 14.69
C ARG A 272 13.47 -6.70 13.57
N ASN A 273 13.87 -6.47 12.32
CA ASN A 273 12.99 -6.62 11.16
C ASN A 273 12.56 -8.08 10.98
N PHE A 274 13.45 -9.04 11.25
CA PHE A 274 13.09 -10.46 11.25
C PHE A 274 12.11 -10.82 12.38
N GLN A 275 12.30 -10.28 13.60
CA GLN A 275 11.32 -10.46 14.68
C GLN A 275 9.95 -9.87 14.30
N ASN A 276 9.93 -8.70 13.65
CA ASN A 276 8.70 -8.11 13.14
C ASN A 276 8.04 -9.00 12.09
N PHE A 277 8.80 -9.56 11.15
CA PHE A 277 8.29 -10.56 10.21
C PHE A 277 7.65 -11.76 10.93
N ILE A 278 8.29 -12.31 11.97
CA ILE A 278 7.72 -13.43 12.73
C ILE A 278 6.40 -13.03 13.42
N LYS A 279 6.34 -11.83 14.01
CA LYS A 279 5.10 -11.29 14.60
C LYS A 279 4.00 -11.20 13.54
N LEU A 280 4.27 -10.55 12.41
CA LEU A 280 3.32 -10.39 11.31
C LEU A 280 2.89 -11.75 10.76
N PHE A 281 3.81 -12.69 10.57
CA PHE A 281 3.53 -14.03 10.07
C PHE A 281 2.53 -14.77 10.96
N PHE A 282 2.70 -14.73 12.29
CA PHE A 282 1.77 -15.38 13.22
C PHE A 282 0.47 -14.61 13.46
N GLN A 283 0.43 -13.32 13.12
CA GLN A 283 -0.84 -12.58 13.01
C GLN A 283 -1.66 -13.06 11.81
N GLN A 284 -1.01 -13.28 10.65
CA GLN A 284 -1.68 -13.86 9.48
C GLN A 284 -2.06 -15.33 9.70
N PHE A 285 -1.13 -16.12 10.24
CA PHE A 285 -1.28 -17.57 10.40
C PHE A 285 -0.99 -18.00 11.84
N PRO A 286 -2.02 -18.00 12.71
CA PRO A 286 -1.85 -18.44 14.10
C PRO A 286 -1.24 -19.85 14.20
N LEU A 287 -0.59 -20.16 15.33
CA LEU A 287 0.15 -21.40 15.55
C LEU A 287 -0.61 -22.68 15.20
N TYR A 288 -1.94 -22.72 15.35
CA TYR A 288 -2.76 -23.88 15.00
C TYR A 288 -2.83 -24.17 13.49
N LEU A 289 -2.44 -23.24 12.62
CA LEU A 289 -2.34 -23.45 11.16
C LEU A 289 -0.96 -23.97 10.73
N LEU A 290 0.08 -23.79 11.56
CA LEU A 290 1.44 -24.21 11.24
C LEU A 290 1.56 -25.71 10.91
N PRO A 291 0.88 -26.64 11.61
CA PRO A 291 0.89 -28.05 11.22
C PRO A 291 0.40 -28.30 9.79
N LEU A 292 -0.59 -27.54 9.30
CA LEU A 292 -1.08 -27.65 7.92
C LEU A 292 -0.03 -27.19 6.91
N SER A 293 0.65 -26.07 7.18
CA SER A 293 1.77 -25.62 6.35
C SER A 293 2.87 -26.69 6.27
N LEU A 294 3.27 -27.25 7.41
CA LEU A 294 4.31 -28.29 7.46
C LEU A 294 3.88 -29.57 6.73
N LEU A 295 2.62 -29.99 6.87
CA LEU A 295 2.06 -31.13 6.12
C LEU A 295 2.05 -30.86 4.61
N GLY A 296 1.74 -29.64 4.19
CA GLY A 296 1.78 -29.25 2.78
C GLY A 296 3.20 -29.29 2.21
N MET A 297 4.16 -28.74 2.94
CA MET A 297 5.59 -28.81 2.59
C MET A 297 6.06 -30.26 2.51
N PHE A 298 5.70 -31.09 3.49
CA PHE A 298 6.01 -32.53 3.48
C PHE A 298 5.41 -33.23 2.25
N ARG A 299 4.14 -32.96 1.94
CA ARG A 299 3.47 -33.54 0.77
C ARG A 299 4.19 -33.18 -0.53
N LEU A 300 4.59 -31.91 -0.68
CA LEU A 300 5.37 -31.45 -1.83
C LEU A 300 6.78 -32.07 -1.83
N PHE A 301 7.43 -32.24 -0.68
CA PHE A 301 8.74 -32.88 -0.59
C PHE A 301 8.72 -34.33 -1.08
N VAL A 302 7.65 -35.07 -0.78
CA VAL A 302 7.51 -36.47 -1.20
C VAL A 302 7.16 -36.57 -2.69
N HIS A 303 6.30 -35.69 -3.21
CA HIS A 303 5.73 -35.86 -4.56
C HIS A 303 6.34 -34.96 -5.64
N ASP A 304 6.83 -33.77 -5.28
CA ASP A 304 7.34 -32.78 -6.21
C ASP A 304 8.33 -31.78 -5.58
N ARG A 305 9.55 -32.24 -5.29
CA ARG A 305 10.63 -31.42 -4.68
C ARG A 305 10.96 -30.16 -5.47
N ARG A 306 10.74 -30.18 -6.79
CA ARG A 306 11.00 -29.03 -7.66
C ARG A 306 9.98 -27.92 -7.41
N VAL A 307 8.70 -28.27 -7.25
CA VAL A 307 7.66 -27.29 -6.88
C VAL A 307 7.85 -26.81 -5.45
N LEU A 308 8.27 -27.68 -4.52
CA LEU A 308 8.65 -27.23 -3.17
C LEU A 308 9.78 -26.19 -3.22
N ALA A 309 10.86 -26.48 -3.96
CA ALA A 309 11.99 -25.57 -4.10
C ALA A 309 11.57 -24.23 -4.74
N PHE A 310 10.69 -24.25 -5.76
CA PHE A 310 10.10 -23.04 -6.33
C PHE A 310 9.43 -22.17 -5.27
N PHE A 311 8.58 -22.76 -4.41
CA PHE A 311 7.90 -22.02 -3.36
C PHE A 311 8.85 -21.55 -2.25
N LEU A 312 9.84 -22.35 -1.85
CA LEU A 312 10.83 -21.95 -0.85
C LEU A 312 11.71 -20.80 -1.34
N ILE A 313 12.15 -20.83 -2.61
CA ILE A 313 12.90 -19.73 -3.21
C ILE A 313 12.06 -18.45 -3.18
N LEU A 314 10.78 -18.54 -3.59
CA LEU A 314 9.88 -17.40 -3.56
C LEU A 314 9.65 -16.86 -2.15
N PHE A 315 9.38 -17.75 -1.18
CA PHE A 315 9.18 -17.40 0.23
C PHE A 315 10.39 -16.67 0.80
N LEU A 316 11.59 -17.23 0.60
CA LEU A 316 12.84 -16.64 1.08
C LEU A 316 13.16 -15.32 0.38
N ALA A 317 12.94 -15.19 -0.92
CA ALA A 317 13.18 -13.94 -1.65
C ALA A 317 12.34 -12.77 -1.10
N ASN A 318 11.07 -13.01 -0.77
CA ASN A 318 10.20 -11.98 -0.18
C ASN A 318 10.62 -11.63 1.26
N ILE A 319 11.00 -12.61 2.07
CA ILE A 319 11.49 -12.34 3.43
C ILE A 319 12.79 -11.55 3.40
N LEU A 320 13.77 -12.01 2.61
CA LEU A 320 15.07 -11.35 2.50
C LEU A 320 14.95 -9.90 2.03
N TYR A 321 14.04 -9.64 1.09
CA TYR A 321 13.75 -8.28 0.67
C TYR A 321 13.11 -7.46 1.80
N GLY A 322 12.03 -7.97 2.41
CA GLY A 322 11.27 -7.22 3.43
C GLY A 322 12.10 -6.92 4.68
N ILE A 323 12.96 -7.84 5.15
CA ILE A 323 13.81 -7.56 6.32
C ILE A 323 14.95 -6.56 6.03
N ASN A 324 15.30 -6.37 4.75
CA ASN A 324 16.28 -5.38 4.30
C ASN A 324 15.62 -4.06 3.88
N TYR A 325 14.36 -3.82 4.26
CA TYR A 325 13.67 -2.56 3.97
C TYR A 325 13.01 -2.01 5.25
N SER A 326 13.46 -0.84 5.69
CA SER A 326 13.01 -0.24 6.95
C SER A 326 12.04 0.91 6.70
N ILE A 327 10.74 0.58 6.60
CA ILE A 327 9.63 1.54 6.50
C ILE A 327 8.50 1.18 7.48
N PRO A 328 7.63 2.14 7.88
CA PRO A 328 6.56 1.90 8.84
C PRO A 328 5.50 0.86 8.39
N ASP A 329 5.19 0.80 7.11
CA ASP A 329 4.12 0.01 6.46
C ASP A 329 4.66 -1.22 5.71
N ILE A 330 5.60 -1.92 6.34
CA ILE A 330 6.34 -3.04 5.72
C ILE A 330 5.49 -4.32 5.50
N ASP A 331 4.32 -4.44 6.11
CA ASP A 331 3.52 -5.68 6.12
C ASP A 331 3.13 -6.15 4.71
N SER A 332 2.77 -5.21 3.84
CA SER A 332 2.40 -5.47 2.44
C SER A 332 3.55 -6.06 1.61
N TYR A 333 4.82 -5.80 1.99
CA TYR A 333 5.99 -6.39 1.32
C TYR A 333 6.17 -7.88 1.64
N PHE A 334 5.53 -8.39 2.70
CA PHE A 334 5.54 -9.81 3.03
C PHE A 334 4.40 -10.61 2.38
N LEU A 335 3.47 -9.97 1.66
CA LEU A 335 2.33 -10.64 0.99
C LEU A 335 2.77 -11.81 0.09
N GLY A 336 3.90 -11.68 -0.61
CA GLY A 336 4.46 -12.75 -1.44
C GLY A 336 4.90 -13.99 -0.63
N SER A 337 5.30 -13.82 0.63
CA SER A 337 5.57 -14.94 1.55
C SER A 337 4.27 -15.50 2.14
N PHE A 338 3.29 -14.65 2.42
CA PHE A 338 2.00 -15.06 2.98
C PHE A 338 1.18 -15.91 2.01
N ILE A 339 1.14 -15.54 0.72
CA ILE A 339 0.47 -16.36 -0.31
C ILE A 339 1.13 -17.74 -0.45
N VAL A 340 2.45 -17.84 -0.33
CA VAL A 340 3.16 -19.13 -0.38
C VAL A 340 2.79 -19.99 0.83
N ASN A 341 2.70 -19.41 2.03
CA ASN A 341 2.26 -20.17 3.20
C ASN A 341 0.80 -20.62 3.09
N ALA A 342 -0.09 -19.78 2.54
CA ALA A 342 -1.47 -20.18 2.25
C ALA A 342 -1.54 -21.36 1.26
N ILE A 343 -0.65 -21.39 0.26
CA ILE A 343 -0.51 -22.54 -0.65
C ILE A 343 -0.10 -23.80 0.11
N PHE A 344 0.86 -23.70 1.03
CA PHE A 344 1.25 -24.85 1.87
C PHE A 344 0.09 -25.33 2.74
N ILE A 345 -0.68 -24.42 3.36
CA ILE A 345 -1.89 -24.78 4.11
C ILE A 345 -2.89 -25.53 3.22
N GLY A 346 -3.14 -25.06 1.99
CA GLY A 346 -4.06 -25.71 1.06
C GLY A 346 -3.62 -27.11 0.63
N VAL A 347 -2.33 -27.30 0.36
CA VAL A 347 -1.79 -28.64 0.08
C VAL A 347 -1.88 -29.55 1.31
N GLY A 348 -1.58 -29.02 2.50
CA GLY A 348 -1.67 -29.76 3.77
C GLY A 348 -3.09 -30.20 4.10
N LEU A 349 -4.07 -29.30 3.97
CA LEU A 349 -5.50 -29.60 4.13
C LEU A 349 -5.95 -30.68 3.17
N HIS A 350 -5.56 -30.58 1.89
CA HIS A 350 -5.90 -31.58 0.89
C HIS A 350 -5.33 -32.96 1.27
N PHE A 351 -4.06 -33.01 1.67
CA PHE A 351 -3.42 -34.25 2.08
C PHE A 351 -4.07 -34.86 3.33
N LEU A 352 -4.37 -34.04 4.33
CA LEU A 352 -5.03 -34.47 5.55
C LEU A 352 -6.42 -35.07 5.27
N PHE A 353 -7.23 -34.40 4.43
CA PHE A 353 -8.54 -34.92 4.06
C PHE A 353 -8.45 -36.23 3.27
N GLN A 354 -7.44 -36.40 2.41
CA GLN A 354 -7.17 -37.69 1.76
C GLN A 354 -6.80 -38.78 2.78
N MET A 355 -5.99 -38.47 3.79
CA MET A 355 -5.66 -39.43 4.85
C MET A 355 -6.90 -39.86 5.63
N ILE A 356 -7.78 -38.92 5.95
CA ILE A 356 -9.04 -39.20 6.67
C ILE A 356 -9.97 -40.06 5.81
N GLU A 357 -10.14 -39.73 4.52
CA GLU A 357 -10.98 -40.49 3.58
C GLU A 357 -10.51 -41.94 3.43
N ASN A 358 -9.19 -42.17 3.42
CA ASN A 358 -8.60 -43.49 3.26
C ASN A 358 -8.42 -44.27 4.58
N SER A 359 -8.73 -43.66 5.72
CA SER A 359 -8.53 -44.28 7.03
C SER A 359 -9.72 -45.15 7.46
N THR A 360 -9.48 -46.09 8.39
CA THR A 360 -10.54 -46.87 9.06
C THR A 360 -11.26 -46.08 10.16
N ILE A 361 -10.98 -44.77 10.29
CA ILE A 361 -11.60 -43.90 11.29
C ILE A 361 -13.12 -43.94 11.13
N ARG A 362 -13.83 -44.04 12.27
CA ARG A 362 -15.31 -44.05 12.29
C ARG A 362 -15.85 -42.82 11.56
N LYS A 363 -16.83 -43.00 10.67
CA LYS A 363 -17.48 -41.91 9.89
C LYS A 363 -17.84 -40.68 10.73
N ARG A 364 -18.33 -40.88 11.97
CA ARG A 364 -18.66 -39.79 12.90
C ARG A 364 -17.43 -38.94 13.26
N LEU A 365 -16.29 -39.57 13.55
CA LEU A 365 -15.06 -38.85 13.91
C LEU A 365 -14.48 -38.10 12.70
N SER A 366 -14.53 -38.69 11.50
CA SER A 366 -14.15 -37.99 10.26
C SER A 366 -15.02 -36.75 10.00
N CYS A 367 -16.32 -36.83 10.28
CA CYS A 367 -17.23 -35.67 10.17
C CYS A 367 -16.84 -34.55 11.14
N VAL A 368 -16.55 -34.89 12.40
CA VAL A 368 -16.12 -33.90 13.42
C VAL A 368 -14.83 -33.21 12.99
N ILE A 369 -13.84 -33.96 12.48
CA ILE A 369 -12.58 -33.39 12.01
C ILE A 369 -12.82 -32.45 10.81
N ILE A 370 -13.63 -32.85 9.84
CA ILE A 370 -13.95 -32.00 8.68
C ILE A 370 -14.66 -30.72 9.12
N ILE A 371 -15.64 -30.82 10.03
CA ILE A 371 -16.34 -29.65 10.58
C ILE A 371 -15.34 -28.69 11.24
N PHE A 372 -14.40 -29.21 12.04
CA PHE A 372 -13.36 -28.38 12.66
C PHE A 372 -12.58 -27.56 11.62
N PHE A 373 -12.18 -28.14 10.51
CA PHE A 373 -11.46 -27.42 9.44
C PHE A 373 -12.33 -26.42 8.68
N ILE A 374 -13.64 -26.68 8.56
CA ILE A 374 -14.61 -25.71 8.02
C ILE A 374 -14.74 -24.49 8.95
N LEU A 375 -14.60 -24.67 10.25
CA LEU A 375 -14.67 -23.58 11.23
C LEU A 375 -13.42 -22.68 11.24
N LEU A 376 -12.26 -23.13 10.73
CA LEU A 376 -11.02 -22.33 10.74
C LEU A 376 -11.13 -20.97 10.03
N PRO A 377 -11.62 -20.86 8.78
CA PRO A 377 -11.82 -19.56 8.16
C PRO A 377 -12.83 -18.70 8.95
N LEU A 378 -13.86 -19.29 9.56
CA LEU A 378 -14.82 -18.54 10.39
C LEU A 378 -14.19 -18.00 11.69
N ILE A 379 -13.25 -18.76 12.28
CA ILE A 379 -12.46 -18.31 13.44
C ILE A 379 -11.59 -17.12 13.06
N LEU A 380 -10.89 -17.19 11.91
CA LEU A 380 -10.09 -16.05 11.42
C LEU A 380 -10.96 -14.84 11.07
N LEU A 381 -12.07 -15.06 10.38
CA LEU A 381 -13.05 -14.02 10.08
C LEU A 381 -13.46 -13.31 11.36
N LYS A 382 -13.97 -14.05 12.35
CA LYS A 382 -14.41 -13.48 13.64
C LYS A 382 -13.27 -12.77 14.38
N LYS A 383 -12.07 -13.36 14.40
CA LYS A 383 -10.91 -12.80 15.10
C LYS A 383 -10.47 -11.46 14.51
N ASN A 384 -10.45 -11.37 13.18
CA ASN A 384 -9.85 -10.24 12.47
C ASN A 384 -10.89 -9.19 12.04
N TYR A 385 -12.19 -9.51 12.06
CA TYR A 385 -13.25 -8.61 11.59
C TYR A 385 -13.18 -7.23 12.25
N PHE A 386 -13.05 -7.19 13.59
CA PHE A 386 -12.99 -5.92 14.33
C PHE A 386 -11.80 -5.05 13.87
N GLU A 387 -10.62 -5.65 13.70
CA GLU A 387 -9.41 -4.94 13.30
C GLU A 387 -9.40 -4.54 11.81
N ALA A 388 -10.09 -5.33 10.98
CA ALA A 388 -10.14 -5.12 9.54
C ALA A 388 -11.29 -4.21 9.08
N ASP A 389 -12.29 -3.97 9.94
CA ASP A 389 -13.44 -3.13 9.63
C ASP A 389 -13.06 -1.65 9.56
N ARG A 390 -13.08 -1.10 8.35
CA ARG A 390 -12.83 0.32 8.07
C ARG A 390 -14.10 1.09 7.71
N SER A 391 -15.28 0.45 7.74
CA SER A 391 -16.57 1.02 7.27
C SER A 391 -16.97 2.33 7.95
N ARG A 392 -16.39 2.62 9.11
CA ARG A 392 -16.66 3.80 9.91
C ARG A 392 -15.42 4.68 10.13
N ASN A 393 -14.29 4.39 9.48
CA ASN A 393 -13.06 5.15 9.70
C ASN A 393 -12.95 6.34 8.71
N TYR A 394 -13.20 7.55 9.22
CA TYR A 394 -13.10 8.81 8.47
C TYR A 394 -11.87 9.65 8.87
N LEU A 395 -11.01 9.17 9.77
CA LEU A 395 -10.03 10.04 10.43
C LEU A 395 -9.08 10.73 9.46
N ALA A 396 -8.57 10.05 8.44
CA ALA A 396 -7.62 10.66 7.51
C ALA A 396 -8.25 11.80 6.69
N TYR A 397 -9.51 11.62 6.26
CA TYR A 397 -10.30 12.68 5.64
C TYR A 397 -10.51 13.84 6.59
N ASP A 398 -11.04 13.55 7.77
CA ASP A 398 -11.38 14.54 8.79
C ASP A 398 -10.15 15.30 9.24
N PHE A 399 -9.00 14.64 9.32
CA PHE A 399 -7.77 15.25 9.76
C PHE A 399 -7.27 16.30 8.76
N ALA A 400 -7.22 15.98 7.46
CA ALA A 400 -6.92 16.99 6.45
C ALA A 400 -7.99 18.10 6.41
N SER A 401 -9.27 17.75 6.58
CA SER A 401 -10.37 18.73 6.63
C SER A 401 -10.27 19.67 7.84
N ASN A 402 -9.90 19.17 9.02
CA ASN A 402 -9.75 19.94 10.25
C ASN A 402 -8.54 20.88 10.17
N ILE A 403 -7.44 20.47 9.55
CA ILE A 403 -6.33 21.38 9.22
C ILE A 403 -6.84 22.49 8.30
N MET A 404 -7.60 22.14 7.26
CA MET A 404 -8.22 23.13 6.36
C MET A 404 -9.20 24.05 7.08
N ARG A 405 -9.93 23.61 8.12
CA ARG A 405 -10.78 24.48 8.95
C ARG A 405 -9.97 25.38 9.87
N SER A 406 -8.75 24.99 10.21
CA SER A 406 -7.91 25.71 11.16
C SER A 406 -7.24 26.95 10.57
N VAL A 407 -7.13 27.04 9.24
CA VAL A 407 -6.39 28.11 8.55
C VAL A 407 -7.29 29.13 7.88
N THR A 408 -6.84 30.38 7.90
CA THR A 408 -7.48 31.52 7.23
C THR A 408 -7.32 31.46 5.70
N LYS A 409 -8.00 32.36 4.99
CA LYS A 409 -8.00 32.42 3.53
C LYS A 409 -6.59 32.71 2.96
N ASP A 410 -6.26 32.10 1.83
CA ASP A 410 -5.00 32.30 1.08
C ASP A 410 -3.72 31.89 1.85
N ALA A 411 -3.88 31.09 2.90
CA ALA A 411 -2.83 30.61 3.79
C ALA A 411 -1.74 29.79 3.06
N ILE A 412 -0.52 29.87 3.58
CA ILE A 412 0.58 28.97 3.23
C ILE A 412 0.88 28.08 4.43
N ILE A 413 0.82 26.77 4.24
CA ILE A 413 1.17 25.76 5.25
C ILE A 413 2.39 24.98 4.75
N LEU A 414 3.40 24.85 5.59
CA LEU A 414 4.51 23.92 5.37
C LEU A 414 4.33 22.70 6.28
N THR A 415 4.51 21.49 5.75
CA THR A 415 4.44 20.24 6.53
C THR A 415 5.51 19.24 6.14
N ASN A 416 5.87 18.36 7.06
CA ASN A 416 6.69 17.17 6.80
C ASN A 416 5.94 15.85 7.05
N VAL A 417 4.60 15.89 7.15
CA VAL A 417 3.78 14.73 7.51
C VAL A 417 2.89 14.33 6.33
N TRP A 418 3.23 13.17 5.77
CA TRP A 418 2.54 12.61 4.63
C TRP A 418 1.08 12.20 4.93
N ASP A 419 0.81 11.73 6.15
CA ASP A 419 -0.50 11.20 6.56
C ASP A 419 -1.65 12.22 6.47
N HIS A 420 -1.40 13.53 6.45
CA HIS A 420 -2.42 14.53 6.15
C HIS A 420 -2.18 15.28 4.83
N TYR A 421 -0.94 15.26 4.30
CA TYR A 421 -0.65 15.85 2.99
C TYR A 421 -1.31 15.05 1.86
N SER A 422 -1.20 13.71 1.88
CA SER A 422 -1.82 12.84 0.87
C SER A 422 -3.36 12.94 0.88
N PRO A 423 -4.06 12.83 2.03
CA PRO A 423 -5.50 13.14 2.08
C PRO A 423 -5.86 14.56 1.63
N TRP A 424 -5.03 15.56 1.92
CA TRP A 424 -5.24 16.91 1.41
C TRP A 424 -5.19 16.98 -0.12
N LEU A 425 -4.32 16.21 -0.80
CA LEU A 425 -4.30 16.14 -2.27
C LEU A 425 -5.67 15.70 -2.81
N TYR A 426 -6.32 14.73 -2.15
CA TYR A 426 -7.68 14.30 -2.50
C TYR A 426 -8.69 15.44 -2.32
N LEU A 427 -8.73 16.07 -1.14
CA LEU A 427 -9.62 17.21 -0.88
C LEU A 427 -9.43 18.33 -1.92
N ARG A 428 -8.17 18.59 -2.28
CA ARG A 428 -7.79 19.68 -3.19
C ARG A 428 -8.14 19.41 -4.64
N PHE A 429 -7.76 18.24 -5.16
CA PHE A 429 -7.78 17.98 -6.60
C PHE A 429 -8.98 17.16 -7.08
N ILE A 430 -9.67 16.48 -6.16
CA ILE A 430 -10.89 15.73 -6.44
C ILE A 430 -12.10 16.49 -5.92
N GLU A 431 -12.14 16.82 -4.63
CA GLU A 431 -13.31 17.52 -4.04
C GLU A 431 -13.29 19.03 -4.26
N LEU A 432 -12.17 19.59 -4.74
CA LEU A 432 -12.00 21.02 -4.99
C LEU A 432 -12.22 21.88 -3.73
N LYS A 433 -11.86 21.35 -2.55
CA LYS A 433 -11.94 22.05 -1.26
C LYS A 433 -10.68 22.87 -0.99
N ARG A 434 -10.89 24.08 -0.46
CA ARG A 434 -9.87 25.10 -0.19
C ARG A 434 -8.90 25.40 -1.36
N PRO A 435 -9.40 25.82 -2.55
CA PRO A 435 -8.77 26.58 -3.63
C PRO A 435 -7.53 27.42 -3.35
N ASP A 436 -7.64 28.08 -2.23
CA ASP A 436 -6.85 29.23 -1.82
C ASP A 436 -5.64 28.82 -0.99
N VAL A 437 -5.69 27.69 -0.29
CA VAL A 437 -4.62 27.24 0.60
C VAL A 437 -3.48 26.62 -0.22
N VAL A 438 -2.28 27.11 0.03
CA VAL A 438 -1.03 26.53 -0.46
C VAL A 438 -0.49 25.59 0.61
N TYR A 439 -0.57 24.29 0.37
CA TYR A 439 0.00 23.30 1.27
C TYR A 439 1.22 22.66 0.60
N LEU A 440 2.38 22.77 1.23
CA LEU A 440 3.62 22.20 0.71
C LEU A 440 4.20 21.16 1.66
N ASP A 441 4.49 20.00 1.10
CA ASP A 441 5.35 19.01 1.73
C ASP A 441 6.83 19.44 1.57
N VAL A 442 7.53 19.59 2.69
CA VAL A 442 8.92 20.04 2.71
C VAL A 442 9.88 18.92 2.33
N GLU A 443 9.54 17.66 2.58
CA GLU A 443 10.36 16.52 2.14
C GLU A 443 10.35 16.39 0.61
N LEU A 444 9.22 16.72 -0.05
CA LEU A 444 9.19 16.84 -1.52
C LEU A 444 10.05 18.02 -2.02
N CYS A 445 10.15 19.12 -1.26
CA CYS A 445 11.04 20.24 -1.59
C CYS A 445 12.53 19.85 -1.59
N ARG A 446 12.91 18.65 -1.11
CA ARG A 446 14.29 18.14 -1.22
C ARG A 446 14.63 17.61 -2.62
N ARG A 447 13.71 17.65 -3.57
CA ARG A 447 13.88 17.10 -4.91
C ARG A 447 13.64 18.17 -5.96
N SER A 448 14.48 18.18 -6.99
CA SER A 448 14.45 19.22 -8.03
C SER A 448 13.12 19.29 -8.79
N TRP A 449 12.49 18.14 -9.02
CA TRP A 449 11.23 18.04 -9.78
C TRP A 449 10.04 18.73 -9.09
N TYR A 450 10.04 18.86 -7.76
CA TYR A 450 8.88 19.41 -7.04
C TYR A 450 8.69 20.92 -7.31
N PHE A 451 9.74 21.62 -7.73
CA PHE A 451 9.64 23.04 -8.08
C PHE A 451 8.89 23.29 -9.39
N ASP A 452 8.82 22.29 -10.28
CA ASP A 452 7.95 22.36 -11.46
C ASP A 452 6.47 22.38 -11.01
N TYR A 453 6.11 21.54 -10.03
CA TYR A 453 4.78 21.55 -9.41
C TYR A 453 4.50 22.89 -8.71
N ILE A 454 5.42 23.40 -7.88
CA ILE A 454 5.22 24.70 -7.20
C ILE A 454 5.07 25.82 -8.25
N LYS A 455 5.84 25.79 -9.34
CA LYS A 455 5.71 26.77 -10.43
C LYS A 455 4.36 26.70 -11.12
N GLN A 456 3.84 25.50 -11.39
CA GLN A 456 2.56 25.29 -12.08
C GLN A 456 1.36 25.59 -11.17
N SER A 457 1.38 25.10 -9.93
CA SER A 457 0.25 25.17 -8.99
C SER A 457 0.26 26.42 -8.12
N HIS A 458 1.44 26.99 -7.85
CA HIS A 458 1.67 28.09 -6.90
C HIS A 458 2.67 29.12 -7.45
N GLY A 459 2.48 29.55 -8.70
CA GLY A 459 3.43 30.39 -9.44
C GLY A 459 3.88 31.67 -8.73
N ASP A 460 3.00 32.32 -7.95
CA ASP A 460 3.36 33.50 -7.15
C ASP A 460 4.35 33.18 -6.04
N LEU A 461 4.20 32.03 -5.37
CA LEU A 461 5.12 31.56 -4.34
C LEU A 461 6.48 31.24 -4.96
N HIS A 462 6.49 30.51 -6.09
CA HIS A 462 7.71 30.21 -6.84
C HIS A 462 8.45 31.49 -7.25
N ARG A 463 7.74 32.46 -7.86
CA ARG A 463 8.32 33.70 -8.39
C ARG A 463 9.00 34.54 -7.30
N LYS A 464 8.37 34.70 -6.14
CA LYS A 464 8.95 35.46 -5.01
C LYS A 464 10.25 34.81 -4.51
N SER A 465 10.31 33.49 -4.49
CA SER A 465 11.43 32.69 -3.97
C SER A 465 12.37 32.15 -5.05
N GLN A 466 12.27 32.65 -6.29
CA GLN A 466 12.98 32.09 -7.44
C GLN A 466 14.51 32.05 -7.23
N GLY A 467 15.09 33.11 -6.68
CA GLY A 467 16.54 33.18 -6.45
C GLY A 467 17.05 32.13 -5.46
N GLU A 468 16.29 31.82 -4.41
CA GLU A 468 16.64 30.78 -3.44
C GLU A 468 16.37 29.37 -3.98
N ILE A 469 15.30 29.20 -4.76
CA ILE A 469 15.02 27.95 -5.49
C ILE A 469 16.18 27.64 -6.45
N GLU A 470 16.58 28.59 -7.30
CA GLU A 470 17.67 28.38 -8.26
C GLU A 470 19.01 28.06 -7.58
N ARG A 471 19.29 28.70 -6.44
CA ARG A 471 20.46 28.36 -5.61
C ARG A 471 20.38 26.94 -5.07
N PHE A 472 19.23 26.52 -4.53
CA PHE A 472 19.05 25.15 -4.06
C PHE A 472 19.20 24.13 -5.20
N LEU A 473 18.56 24.38 -6.35
CA LEU A 473 18.61 23.52 -7.53
C LEU A 473 20.05 23.32 -8.00
N LYS A 474 20.85 24.39 -8.05
CA LYS A 474 22.28 24.32 -8.40
C LYS A 474 23.06 23.34 -7.51
N GLU A 475 22.76 23.30 -6.22
CA GLU A 475 23.47 22.46 -5.25
C GLU A 475 22.91 21.02 -5.18
N VAL A 476 21.61 20.82 -5.41
CA VAL A 476 20.98 19.48 -5.34
C VAL A 476 21.19 18.67 -6.63
N HIS A 477 21.35 19.32 -7.78
CA HIS A 477 21.54 18.62 -9.06
C HIS A 477 22.79 17.71 -9.08
N PRO A 478 23.97 18.12 -8.58
CA PRO A 478 25.12 17.21 -8.45
C PRO A 478 24.79 15.95 -7.66
N PHE A 479 24.10 16.08 -6.52
CA PHE A 479 23.66 14.94 -5.71
C PHE A 479 22.74 14.00 -6.50
N GLU A 480 21.72 14.54 -7.15
CA GLU A 480 20.76 13.75 -7.93
C GLU A 480 21.40 13.04 -9.15
N ASN A 481 22.48 13.61 -9.69
CA ASN A 481 23.23 13.06 -10.82
C ASN A 481 24.45 12.22 -10.40
N ARG A 482 24.61 11.89 -9.11
CA ARG A 482 25.73 11.12 -8.56
C ARG A 482 27.10 11.75 -8.84
N GLN A 483 27.15 13.07 -8.88
CA GLN A 483 28.38 13.86 -8.97
C GLN A 483 28.85 14.26 -7.57
N PRO A 484 30.12 14.69 -7.40
CA PRO A 484 30.60 15.22 -6.12
C PRO A 484 29.73 16.38 -5.63
N PHE A 485 29.32 16.33 -4.37
CA PHE A 485 28.47 17.34 -3.73
C PHE A 485 28.88 17.54 -2.27
N ASN A 486 28.44 18.65 -1.68
CA ASN A 486 28.64 18.93 -0.26
C ASN A 486 27.28 18.92 0.47
N PRO A 487 27.00 17.92 1.33
CA PRO A 487 25.72 17.81 2.03
C PRO A 487 25.37 19.04 2.86
N GLN A 488 26.36 19.68 3.48
CA GLN A 488 26.14 20.86 4.33
C GLN A 488 25.75 22.10 3.51
N ILE A 489 26.28 22.24 2.29
CA ILE A 489 25.88 23.33 1.37
C ILE A 489 24.44 23.10 0.89
N ILE A 490 24.09 21.87 0.50
CA ILE A 490 22.72 21.52 0.10
C ILE A 490 21.73 21.81 1.23
N GLU A 491 22.00 21.32 2.45
CA GLU A 491 21.10 21.53 3.60
C GLU A 491 20.95 23.03 3.91
N ARG A 492 22.02 23.83 3.81
CA ARG A 492 21.93 25.28 4.00
C ARG A 492 21.09 25.94 2.91
N ALA A 493 21.29 25.57 1.65
CA ALA A 493 20.51 26.11 0.53
C ALA A 493 19.02 25.73 0.66
N TYR A 494 18.73 24.49 1.06
CA TYR A 494 17.40 23.98 1.33
C TYR A 494 16.69 24.76 2.44
N VAL A 495 17.33 24.94 3.60
CA VAL A 495 16.75 25.73 4.72
C VAL A 495 16.51 27.18 4.31
N ASN A 496 17.45 27.80 3.59
CA ASN A 496 17.30 29.17 3.08
C ASN A 496 16.11 29.29 2.11
N MET A 497 15.94 28.31 1.23
CA MET A 497 14.82 28.25 0.31
C MET A 497 13.48 28.11 1.05
N LEU A 498 13.35 27.19 2.02
CA LEU A 498 12.12 27.09 2.82
C LEU A 498 11.82 28.38 3.60
N ASN A 499 12.84 28.99 4.22
CA ASN A 499 12.68 30.27 4.90
C ASN A 499 12.23 31.39 3.95
N SER A 500 12.64 31.34 2.67
CA SER A 500 12.21 32.32 1.68
C SER A 500 10.71 32.25 1.39
N PHE A 501 10.11 31.05 1.39
CA PHE A 501 8.66 30.88 1.23
C PHE A 501 7.88 31.58 2.33
N LEU A 502 8.41 31.55 3.55
CA LEU A 502 7.81 32.22 4.69
C LEU A 502 8.11 33.73 4.66
N PHE A 503 9.38 34.11 4.75
CA PHE A 503 9.81 35.51 4.87
C PHE A 503 9.27 36.43 3.77
N LYS A 504 9.26 35.97 2.52
CA LYS A 504 8.80 36.78 1.39
C LYS A 504 7.28 36.87 1.27
N ASN A 505 6.54 36.08 2.06
CA ASN A 505 5.07 36.08 2.06
C ASN A 505 4.46 36.54 3.38
N PHE A 506 5.24 36.63 4.47
CA PHE A 506 4.78 36.99 5.81
C PHE A 506 3.83 38.19 5.87
N LYS A 507 4.16 39.29 5.17
CA LYS A 507 3.32 40.51 5.16
C LYS A 507 2.07 40.40 4.28
N SER A 508 2.01 39.42 3.40
CA SER A 508 0.99 39.33 2.35
C SER A 508 0.04 38.14 2.50
N LYS A 509 0.42 37.14 3.29
CA LYS A 509 -0.31 35.88 3.43
C LYS A 509 -0.16 35.34 4.85
N PRO A 510 -1.23 34.76 5.42
CA PRO A 510 -1.14 33.97 6.65
C PRO A 510 -0.19 32.79 6.47
N LEU A 511 0.70 32.58 7.43
CA LEU A 511 1.72 31.52 7.37
C LEU A 511 1.52 30.56 8.53
N TYR A 512 1.59 29.28 8.21
CA TYR A 512 1.41 28.22 9.18
C TYR A 512 2.52 27.17 9.06
N ASP A 513 2.89 26.65 10.21
CA ASP A 513 3.64 25.41 10.35
C ASP A 513 2.71 24.29 10.78
N ASP A 514 3.07 23.04 10.48
CA ASP A 514 2.29 21.91 10.94
C ASP A 514 2.42 21.69 12.45
N MET A 515 1.47 20.92 12.97
CA MET A 515 1.36 20.47 14.36
C MET A 515 2.53 19.66 14.93
N THR A 516 3.61 19.40 14.18
CA THR A 516 4.80 18.76 14.76
C THR A 516 5.60 19.72 15.62
N GLY A 517 5.58 21.02 15.31
CA GLY A 517 6.34 22.03 16.04
C GLY A 517 7.86 21.94 15.88
N GLU A 518 8.39 20.90 15.23
CA GLU A 518 9.82 20.56 15.16
C GLU A 518 10.41 20.80 13.77
N THR A 519 10.41 22.05 13.34
CA THR A 519 10.89 22.41 12.00
C THR A 519 12.25 23.10 12.04
N LYS A 520 13.08 22.79 11.03
CA LYS A 520 14.41 23.43 10.87
C LYS A 520 14.33 24.83 10.25
N PHE A 521 13.17 25.21 9.74
CA PHE A 521 12.85 26.50 9.12
C PHE A 521 11.96 27.33 10.04
N GLY A 522 11.70 28.59 9.68
CA GLY A 522 10.76 29.44 10.40
C GLY A 522 11.14 29.78 11.84
N LYS A 523 12.37 29.47 12.29
CA LYS A 523 12.83 29.65 13.69
C LYS A 523 12.80 31.09 14.20
N MET A 524 12.72 32.06 13.28
CA MET A 524 12.57 33.49 13.58
C MET A 524 11.14 33.89 13.97
N TYR A 525 10.17 33.02 13.69
CA TYR A 525 8.76 33.22 14.03
C TYR A 525 8.40 32.46 15.29
N LEU A 526 7.47 33.03 16.03
CA LEU A 526 6.80 32.38 17.14
C LEU A 526 5.67 31.51 16.60
N LYS A 527 5.48 30.35 17.23
CA LYS A 527 4.44 29.39 16.87
C LYS A 527 3.27 29.56 17.82
N ILE A 528 2.15 30.07 17.31
CA ILE A 528 0.91 30.23 18.07
C ILE A 528 -0.04 29.09 17.68
N PRO A 529 -0.49 28.25 18.63
CA PRO A 529 -1.41 27.16 18.32
C PRO A 529 -2.76 27.74 17.86
N GLU A 530 -3.19 27.34 16.66
CA GLU A 530 -4.45 27.74 16.01
C GLU A 530 -5.09 26.49 15.39
N GLY A 531 -6.04 25.88 16.09
CA GLY A 531 -6.66 24.64 15.66
C GLY A 531 -5.64 23.50 15.57
N MET A 532 -5.49 22.91 14.39
CA MET A 532 -4.57 21.80 14.10
C MET A 532 -3.24 22.24 13.46
N VAL A 533 -2.88 23.52 13.57
CA VAL A 533 -1.64 24.09 13.04
C VAL A 533 -1.02 25.10 14.00
N PHE A 534 0.20 25.54 13.72
CA PHE A 534 0.78 26.71 14.38
C PHE A 534 0.79 27.90 13.41
N SER A 535 0.11 29.00 13.76
CA SER A 535 0.33 30.28 13.09
C SER A 535 1.74 30.78 13.39
N LEU A 536 2.40 31.31 12.37
CA LEU A 536 3.74 31.88 12.47
C LEU A 536 3.64 33.40 12.62
N GLU A 537 4.04 33.91 13.77
CA GLU A 537 3.93 35.33 14.14
C GLU A 537 5.30 35.95 14.48
N ASP A 538 5.42 37.28 14.36
CA ASP A 538 6.67 38.02 14.63
C ASP A 538 6.83 38.45 16.10
N SER A 539 5.75 38.37 16.88
CA SER A 539 5.72 38.84 18.26
C SER A 539 4.73 38.05 19.10
N LEU A 540 5.06 37.87 20.39
CA LEU A 540 4.21 37.13 21.33
C LEU A 540 3.13 38.08 21.86
N LYS A 541 2.04 38.24 21.10
CA LYS A 541 0.85 39.00 21.51
C LYS A 541 -0.34 38.05 21.63
N TYR A 542 -1.42 38.53 22.23
CA TYR A 542 -2.69 37.82 22.19
C TYR A 542 -3.32 37.98 20.80
N HIS A 543 -3.63 36.85 20.16
CA HIS A 543 -4.33 36.77 18.89
C HIS A 543 -5.67 36.07 19.11
N PRO A 544 -6.80 36.78 18.95
CA PRO A 544 -8.11 36.14 19.00
C PRO A 544 -8.23 35.17 17.84
N TYR A 545 -8.74 33.98 18.12
CA TYR A 545 -8.87 32.90 17.15
C TYR A 545 -10.20 32.18 17.38
N ASP A 546 -11.03 32.14 16.35
CA ASP A 546 -12.27 31.38 16.38
C ASP A 546 -11.94 29.89 16.20
N PHE A 547 -11.95 29.15 17.31
CA PHE A 547 -11.48 27.76 17.32
C PHE A 547 -12.51 26.84 16.65
N PRO A 548 -12.17 26.21 15.51
CA PRO A 548 -13.14 25.47 14.72
C PRO A 548 -13.68 24.24 15.46
N ASP A 549 -14.85 23.78 15.04
CA ASP A 549 -15.33 22.44 15.39
C ASP A 549 -14.54 21.38 14.61
N PHE A 550 -14.01 20.40 15.32
CA PHE A 550 -13.36 19.24 14.71
C PHE A 550 -14.36 18.12 14.46
N GLU A 551 -14.30 17.58 13.25
CA GLU A 551 -14.95 16.31 12.93
C GLU A 551 -13.99 15.17 13.25
N LEU A 552 -14.47 14.12 13.90
CA LEU A 552 -13.70 12.93 14.28
C LEU A 552 -14.52 11.66 14.02
N GLY A 553 -15.04 11.57 12.80
CA GLY A 553 -15.96 10.56 12.32
C GLY A 553 -15.46 9.14 12.60
N GLY A 554 -16.24 8.41 13.40
CA GLY A 554 -15.96 7.04 13.83
C GLY A 554 -14.85 6.90 14.87
N VAL A 555 -14.03 7.91 15.11
CA VAL A 555 -12.88 7.78 16.01
C VAL A 555 -13.28 7.83 17.48
N LEU A 556 -14.34 8.53 17.85
CA LEU A 556 -14.89 8.44 19.21
C LEU A 556 -15.70 7.16 19.45
N ASP A 557 -15.91 6.34 18.43
CA ASP A 557 -16.62 5.07 18.57
C ASP A 557 -15.70 4.00 19.18
N GLN A 558 -16.05 3.52 20.36
CA GLN A 558 -15.33 2.43 21.05
C GLN A 558 -15.49 1.09 20.34
N SER A 559 -16.51 0.94 19.50
CA SER A 559 -16.75 -0.26 18.67
C SER A 559 -16.00 -0.24 17.34
N MET A 560 -15.14 0.74 17.10
CA MET A 560 -14.25 0.80 15.95
C MET A 560 -12.81 0.56 16.38
N PHE A 561 -12.12 -0.37 15.70
CA PHE A 561 -10.70 -0.58 15.89
C PHE A 561 -9.89 0.64 15.45
N LYS A 562 -8.81 0.91 16.18
CA LYS A 562 -7.87 1.99 15.90
C LYS A 562 -6.49 1.39 15.90
N ASP A 563 -5.87 1.35 14.72
CA ASP A 563 -4.48 0.92 14.60
C ASP A 563 -3.51 1.95 15.20
N ASP A 564 -2.25 1.56 15.35
CA ASP A 564 -1.20 2.39 15.94
C ASP A 564 -1.03 3.76 15.23
N ARG A 565 -1.22 3.81 13.89
CA ARG A 565 -1.11 5.04 13.10
C ARG A 565 -2.32 5.95 13.32
N THR A 566 -3.52 5.36 13.37
CA THR A 566 -4.76 6.07 13.73
C THR A 566 -4.64 6.69 15.13
N LEU A 567 -4.19 5.92 16.12
CA LEU A 567 -3.97 6.42 17.49
C LEU A 567 -2.89 7.49 17.55
N PHE A 568 -1.78 7.31 16.83
CA PHE A 568 -0.70 8.30 16.76
C PHE A 568 -1.18 9.66 16.24
N ASN A 569 -1.97 9.66 15.16
CA ASN A 569 -2.52 10.88 14.58
C ASN A 569 -3.61 11.50 15.48
N LEU A 570 -4.44 10.67 16.12
CA LEU A 570 -5.48 11.14 17.04
C LEU A 570 -4.89 11.87 18.27
N LYS A 571 -3.75 11.41 18.80
CA LYS A 571 -3.05 12.04 19.93
C LYS A 571 -2.65 13.50 19.67
N ARG A 572 -2.64 13.94 18.41
CA ARG A 572 -2.31 15.32 18.05
C ARG A 572 -3.41 16.33 18.39
N TYR A 573 -4.67 15.90 18.39
CA TYR A 573 -5.80 16.77 18.73
C TYR A 573 -5.70 17.31 20.15
N PRO A 574 -5.69 16.47 21.21
CA PRO A 574 -5.57 16.97 22.57
C PRO A 574 -4.28 17.74 22.81
N PHE A 575 -3.17 17.35 22.14
CA PHE A 575 -1.92 18.10 22.21
C PHE A 575 -2.08 19.56 21.74
N MET A 576 -2.67 19.78 20.56
CA MET A 576 -2.86 21.13 20.03
C MET A 576 -3.88 21.95 20.84
N ILE A 577 -4.94 21.29 21.33
CA ILE A 577 -5.95 21.92 22.19
C ILE A 577 -5.33 22.36 23.52
N ASP A 578 -4.57 21.50 24.19
CA ASP A 578 -3.88 21.82 25.45
C ASP A 578 -2.88 22.98 25.26
N LEU A 579 -2.14 23.01 24.15
CA LEU A 579 -1.28 24.14 23.82
C LEU A 579 -2.06 25.45 23.66
N ARG A 580 -3.23 25.42 23.01
CA ARG A 580 -4.08 26.62 22.90
C ARG A 580 -4.60 27.06 24.26
N ILE A 581 -5.05 26.15 25.12
CA ILE A 581 -5.49 26.46 26.49
C ILE A 581 -4.37 27.14 27.27
N LYS A 582 -3.16 26.57 27.25
CA LYS A 582 -1.98 27.17 27.91
C LYS A 582 -1.65 28.56 27.37
N TYR A 583 -1.76 28.76 26.06
CA TYR A 583 -1.60 30.07 25.43
C TYR A 583 -2.66 31.08 25.91
N LEU A 584 -3.93 30.69 25.98
CA LEU A 584 -5.02 31.54 26.47
C LEU A 584 -4.81 31.93 27.94
N LEU A 585 -4.43 30.98 28.79
CA LEU A 585 -4.13 31.22 30.21
C LEU A 585 -2.92 32.15 30.39
N HIS A 586 -1.88 32.02 29.57
CA HIS A 586 -0.74 32.94 29.58
C HIS A 586 -1.16 34.39 29.34
N PHE A 587 -2.16 34.61 28.48
CA PHE A 587 -2.74 35.93 28.18
C PHE A 587 -3.98 36.29 29.03
N LYS A 588 -4.24 35.55 30.12
CA LYS A 588 -5.35 35.78 31.06
C LYS A 588 -6.75 35.73 30.40
N GLN A 589 -6.92 34.92 29.36
CA GLN A 589 -8.22 34.67 28.73
C GLN A 589 -8.86 33.41 29.32
N GLU A 590 -9.20 33.47 30.62
CA GLU A 590 -9.71 32.31 31.37
C GLU A 590 -11.06 31.81 30.85
N GLU A 591 -11.98 32.71 30.47
CA GLU A 591 -13.29 32.32 29.93
C GLU A 591 -13.18 31.54 28.61
N GLU A 592 -12.30 31.98 27.70
CA GLU A 592 -12.02 31.28 26.44
C GLU A 592 -11.33 29.93 26.69
N ALA A 593 -10.38 29.88 27.62
CA ALA A 593 -9.68 28.66 27.99
C ALA A 593 -10.65 27.61 28.55
N ASP A 594 -11.53 28.02 29.47
CA ASP A 594 -12.56 27.16 30.06
C ASP A 594 -13.60 26.69 29.04
N ALA A 595 -14.02 27.57 28.13
CA ALA A 595 -14.92 27.21 27.05
C ALA A 595 -14.30 26.15 26.14
N LEU A 596 -13.03 26.31 25.76
CA LEU A 596 -12.30 25.35 24.93
C LEU A 596 -12.07 24.02 25.65
N PHE A 597 -11.73 24.05 26.94
CA PHE A 597 -11.59 22.85 27.76
C PHE A 597 -12.90 22.07 27.82
N ARG A 598 -14.03 22.72 28.15
CA ARG A 598 -15.35 22.07 28.19
C ARG A 598 -15.75 21.51 26.82
N LYS A 599 -15.45 22.23 25.74
CA LYS A 599 -15.77 21.80 24.36
C LYS A 599 -15.08 20.48 23.99
N TYR A 600 -13.84 20.27 24.44
CA TYR A 600 -13.04 19.10 24.08
C TYR A 600 -12.66 18.23 25.29
N GLU A 601 -13.44 18.29 26.36
CA GLU A 601 -13.17 17.57 27.61
C GLU A 601 -12.99 16.07 27.36
N ALA A 602 -13.82 15.46 26.52
CA ALA A 602 -13.71 14.04 26.17
C ALA A 602 -12.35 13.68 25.55
N LEU A 603 -11.82 14.52 24.64
CA LEU A 603 -10.51 14.30 24.02
C LEU A 603 -9.35 14.54 24.99
N LEU A 604 -9.52 15.46 25.94
CA LEU A 604 -8.49 15.84 26.91
C LEU A 604 -8.46 14.91 28.14
N SER A 605 -9.60 14.32 28.50
CA SER A 605 -9.77 13.48 29.69
C SER A 605 -9.63 11.99 29.43
N GLU A 606 -9.92 11.51 28.22
CA GLU A 606 -9.64 10.13 27.87
C GLU A 606 -8.13 9.94 27.66
N PRO A 607 -7.47 9.02 28.38
CA PRO A 607 -6.18 8.54 27.92
C PRO A 607 -6.47 7.83 26.60
N ILE A 608 -6.16 8.48 25.48
CA ILE A 608 -6.06 7.83 24.18
C ILE A 608 -4.91 6.82 24.34
N GLN A 609 -5.19 5.63 24.86
CA GLN A 609 -4.19 4.61 25.15
C GLN A 609 -3.56 4.14 23.85
#